data_AF-A0A1W1YEM5-F1
#
_entry.id   AF-A0A1W1YEM5-F1
#
_cell.length_a   1.000
_cell.length_b   1.000
_cell.length_c   1.000
_cell.angle_alpha   90.00
_cell.angle_beta   90.00
_cell.angle_gamma   90.00
#
_symmetry.space_group_name_H-M   'P 1'
#
loop_
_entity.id
_entity.type
_entity.pdbx_description
1 polymer ?
#
loop_
_entity_poly.entity_id
_entity_poly.type
_entity_poly.pdbx_seq_one_letter_code
_entity_poly.pdbx_strand_id
1 'polypeptide(L)'
;MLTKSDCENLCAIFSMKLCGLNYFFQPQPTILISIASIKVDSKIKVMDFRKIIVLAGLTLSLSGVSAKDSLVYDLGEFKVYKNEKSFSVKSNSGKTLHKNLKYFGNALRYWQVIDENNEMFYLNDKMKESNIEDNFLGLCGTVPHYTLKVHSTQKEFIVMEDETFYDYGNQIPAEEKFIISKNDAEEIYFINGKEEFNYDGNYGFTGVGAQPDLVIYKKGGKFGIWQDETKTLYDEIEFEDSNLKLKKDGKLGFYGYTKIKYADIQPFIFNLASIKTTDGKTGYVDVHGNEYFD
;
A
#
# COMPACT_ATOMS: atom_id res chain seq x y z
N MET A 1 22.38 -20.49 22.48
CA MET A 1 23.31 -19.35 22.43
C MET A 1 24.15 -19.51 21.18
N LEU A 2 23.94 -18.66 20.19
CA LEU A 2 24.83 -18.59 19.02
C LEU A 2 26.09 -17.82 19.43
N THR A 3 27.24 -18.22 18.89
CA THR A 3 28.52 -17.60 19.22
C THR A 3 28.76 -16.38 18.34
N LYS A 4 29.63 -15.46 18.78
CA LYS A 4 29.98 -14.23 18.03
C LYS A 4 30.47 -14.53 16.59
N SER A 5 31.07 -15.70 16.36
CA SER A 5 31.49 -16.19 15.05
C SER A 5 30.33 -16.54 14.11
N ASP A 6 29.16 -16.89 14.66
CA ASP A 6 27.98 -17.25 13.87
C ASP A 6 27.28 -15.99 13.31
N CYS A 7 27.40 -14.84 14.01
CA CYS A 7 26.88 -13.55 13.56
C CYS A 7 27.72 -12.93 12.43
N GLU A 8 29.05 -13.09 12.46
CA GLU A 8 29.94 -12.50 11.45
C GLU A 8 29.77 -13.15 10.06
N ASN A 9 29.45 -14.46 10.01
CA ASN A 9 29.18 -15.15 8.74
C ASN A 9 27.80 -14.83 8.13
N LEU A 10 26.81 -14.43 8.93
CA LEU A 10 25.49 -14.02 8.43
C LEU A 10 25.51 -12.61 7.82
N CYS A 11 26.33 -11.69 8.36
CA CYS A 11 26.47 -10.34 7.82
C CYS A 11 27.20 -10.30 6.46
N ALA A 12 28.12 -11.23 6.20
CA ALA A 12 28.86 -11.28 4.93
C ALA A 12 27.99 -11.66 3.72
N ILE A 13 26.85 -12.35 3.95
CA ILE A 13 25.95 -12.78 2.87
C ILE A 13 24.98 -11.67 2.44
N PHE A 14 24.70 -10.70 3.31
CA PHE A 14 23.72 -9.62 3.04
C PHE A 14 24.32 -8.33 2.46
N SER A 15 25.64 -8.15 2.48
CA SER A 15 26.30 -6.90 2.03
C SER A 15 26.64 -6.83 0.53
N MET A 16 26.23 -7.82 -0.29
CA MET A 16 26.49 -7.84 -1.73
C MET A 16 25.20 -7.99 -2.56
N LYS A 17 24.24 -7.06 -2.44
CA LYS A 17 23.19 -6.86 -3.46
C LYS A 17 22.38 -5.57 -3.27
N LEU A 18 23.04 -4.42 -3.18
CA LEU A 18 22.41 -3.12 -3.38
C LEU A 18 23.13 -2.39 -4.51
N CYS A 19 22.81 -2.76 -5.74
CA CYS A 19 23.19 -2.03 -6.94
C CYS A 19 22.02 -2.04 -7.93
N GLY A 20 21.35 -0.89 -8.07
CA GLY A 20 20.64 -0.44 -9.26
C GLY A 20 19.43 -1.26 -9.72
N LEU A 21 18.23 -0.89 -9.27
CA LEU A 21 16.98 -1.20 -9.97
C LEU A 21 16.50 0.04 -10.73
N ASN A 22 16.79 0.07 -12.03
CA ASN A 22 16.22 0.99 -12.99
C ASN A 22 14.77 0.61 -13.28
N TYR A 23 13.84 1.54 -13.11
CA TYR A 23 12.45 1.42 -13.55
C TYR A 23 12.38 1.43 -15.09
N PHE A 24 12.09 0.29 -15.70
CA PHE A 24 11.71 0.19 -17.12
C PHE A 24 10.19 0.38 -17.25
N PHE A 25 9.77 1.48 -17.88
CA PHE A 25 8.42 1.63 -18.42
C PHE A 25 8.28 0.74 -19.66
N GLN A 26 7.38 -0.24 -19.63
CA GLN A 26 6.95 -0.95 -20.84
C GLN A 26 5.85 -0.15 -21.56
N PRO A 27 5.92 0.04 -22.89
CA PRO A 27 4.83 0.64 -23.64
C PRO A 27 3.68 -0.36 -23.83
N GLN A 28 2.46 0.11 -23.62
CA GLN A 28 1.21 -0.61 -23.91
C GLN A 28 1.08 -0.87 -25.43
N PRO A 29 0.54 -2.03 -25.86
CA PRO A 29 0.36 -2.30 -27.28
C PRO A 29 -0.84 -1.53 -27.84
N THR A 30 -0.59 -0.69 -28.84
CA THR A 30 -1.62 -0.05 -29.66
C THR A 30 -2.25 -1.08 -30.61
N ILE A 31 -3.54 -1.35 -30.45
CA ILE A 31 -4.29 -2.19 -31.39
C ILE A 31 -4.65 -1.34 -32.61
N LEU A 32 -4.05 -1.67 -33.76
CA LEU A 32 -4.39 -1.09 -35.07
C LEU A 32 -5.61 -1.83 -35.64
N ILE A 33 -6.77 -1.17 -35.69
CA ILE A 33 -7.94 -1.67 -36.42
C ILE A 33 -7.80 -1.21 -37.87
N SER A 34 -7.51 -2.14 -38.78
CA SER A 34 -7.56 -1.89 -40.22
C SER A 34 -9.01 -2.01 -40.69
N ILE A 35 -9.61 -0.90 -41.10
CA ILE A 35 -10.94 -0.89 -41.74
C ILE A 35 -10.74 -1.14 -43.23
N ALA A 36 -11.08 -2.34 -43.70
CA ALA A 36 -11.19 -2.62 -45.12
C ALA A 36 -12.43 -1.90 -45.68
N SER A 37 -12.21 -1.00 -46.64
CA SER A 37 -13.27 -0.32 -47.38
C SER A 37 -13.91 -1.27 -48.40
N ILE A 38 -15.15 -1.69 -48.14
CA ILE A 38 -15.96 -2.44 -49.12
C ILE A 38 -16.50 -1.43 -50.13
N LYS A 39 -16.03 -1.52 -51.37
CA LYS A 39 -16.56 -0.78 -52.51
C LYS A 39 -17.80 -1.53 -53.01
N VAL A 40 -18.99 -0.99 -52.74
CA VAL A 40 -20.25 -1.56 -53.24
C VAL A 40 -20.51 -1.03 -54.64
N ASP A 41 -20.47 -1.93 -55.62
CA ASP A 41 -20.78 -1.61 -57.02
C ASP A 41 -22.29 -1.47 -57.21
N SER A 42 -22.72 -0.37 -57.82
CA SER A 42 -24.12 0.04 -57.90
C SER A 42 -24.81 -0.60 -59.10
N LYS A 43 -25.33 -1.82 -58.94
CA LYS A 43 -26.34 -2.41 -59.83
C LYS A 43 -27.07 -3.58 -59.15
N ILE A 44 -27.97 -3.27 -58.23
CA ILE A 44 -28.91 -4.25 -57.67
C ILE A 44 -30.30 -3.93 -58.19
N LYS A 45 -30.81 -4.79 -59.08
CA LYS A 45 -32.23 -4.84 -59.45
C LYS A 45 -33.04 -5.18 -58.20
N VAL A 46 -34.13 -4.45 -58.01
CA VAL A 46 -35.14 -4.69 -56.96
C VAL A 46 -35.58 -6.16 -57.02
N MET A 47 -35.14 -6.94 -56.03
CA MET A 47 -35.54 -8.34 -55.86
C MET A 47 -36.43 -8.42 -54.62
N ASP A 48 -37.57 -9.08 -54.80
CA ASP A 48 -38.67 -9.20 -53.86
C ASP A 48 -38.22 -9.70 -52.47
N PHE A 49 -38.39 -8.84 -51.45
CA PHE A 49 -37.86 -8.99 -50.10
C PHE A 49 -38.56 -10.07 -49.24
N ARG A 50 -39.47 -10.87 -49.81
CA ARG A 50 -40.33 -11.79 -49.05
C ARG A 50 -39.82 -13.23 -48.92
N LYS A 51 -38.66 -13.59 -49.47
CA LYS A 51 -38.17 -15.00 -49.46
C LYS A 51 -36.66 -15.18 -49.22
N ILE A 52 -36.08 -14.50 -48.23
CA ILE A 52 -34.74 -14.85 -47.73
C ILE A 52 -34.80 -14.91 -46.19
N ILE A 53 -35.35 -16.01 -45.67
CA ILE A 53 -35.02 -16.49 -44.33
C ILE A 53 -33.90 -17.51 -44.57
N VAL A 54 -32.66 -17.03 -44.68
CA VAL A 54 -31.48 -17.88 -44.57
C VAL A 54 -31.08 -17.89 -43.12
N LEU A 55 -31.24 -19.07 -42.55
CA LEU A 55 -30.87 -19.50 -41.21
C LEU A 55 -29.36 -19.32 -40.99
N ALA A 56 -28.91 -18.11 -40.68
CA ALA A 56 -27.58 -17.87 -40.11
C ALA A 56 -27.67 -18.05 -38.60
N GLY A 57 -27.76 -19.31 -38.16
CA GLY A 57 -27.50 -19.70 -36.78
C GLY A 57 -26.02 -19.51 -36.48
N LEU A 58 -25.59 -18.25 -36.35
CA LEU A 58 -24.30 -17.92 -35.76
C LEU A 58 -24.45 -18.16 -34.26
N THR A 59 -24.24 -19.40 -33.83
CA THR A 59 -23.91 -19.68 -32.44
C THR A 59 -22.58 -18.99 -32.19
N LEU A 60 -22.63 -17.73 -31.76
CA LEU A 60 -21.56 -17.11 -30.99
C LEU A 60 -21.47 -17.93 -29.70
N SER A 61 -20.76 -19.05 -29.78
CA SER A 61 -20.07 -19.60 -28.63
C SER A 61 -19.10 -18.50 -28.20
N LEU A 62 -19.59 -17.61 -27.34
CA LEU A 62 -18.77 -16.87 -26.41
C LEU A 62 -18.07 -17.94 -25.57
N SER A 63 -16.97 -18.47 -26.09
CA SER A 63 -15.91 -19.01 -25.28
C SER A 63 -15.49 -17.86 -24.40
N GLY A 64 -16.12 -17.78 -23.23
CA GLY A 64 -15.69 -16.88 -22.17
C GLY A 64 -14.21 -17.12 -22.02
N VAL A 65 -13.42 -16.12 -22.37
CA VAL A 65 -11.99 -16.10 -22.09
C VAL A 65 -11.93 -16.17 -20.56
N SER A 66 -11.77 -17.38 -20.04
CA SER A 66 -11.49 -17.58 -18.62
C SER A 66 -10.21 -16.80 -18.39
N ALA A 67 -10.32 -15.68 -17.68
CA ALA A 67 -9.18 -14.84 -17.34
C ALA A 67 -8.08 -15.76 -16.83
N LYS A 68 -6.93 -15.77 -17.52
CA LYS A 68 -5.86 -16.70 -17.23
C LYS A 68 -5.35 -16.39 -15.83
N ASP A 69 -5.52 -17.34 -14.91
CA ASP A 69 -4.95 -17.29 -13.57
C ASP A 69 -3.45 -16.96 -13.68
N SER A 70 -3.03 -15.88 -13.03
CA SER A 70 -1.63 -15.45 -12.96
C SER A 70 -1.05 -15.82 -11.61
N LEU A 71 0.08 -16.53 -11.61
CA LEU A 71 0.80 -16.85 -10.37
C LEU A 71 1.34 -15.53 -9.77
N VAL A 72 0.93 -15.22 -8.54
CA VAL A 72 1.37 -14.01 -7.82
C VAL A 72 2.34 -14.32 -6.68
N TYR A 73 2.20 -15.48 -6.04
CA TYR A 73 3.14 -15.96 -5.02
C TYR A 73 3.47 -17.44 -5.20
N ASP A 74 4.76 -17.77 -5.11
CA ASP A 74 5.26 -19.15 -4.97
C ASP A 74 5.80 -19.30 -3.54
N LEU A 75 5.11 -20.09 -2.73
CA LEU A 75 5.36 -20.27 -1.30
C LEU A 75 5.96 -21.66 -1.01
N GLY A 76 6.61 -22.27 -2.01
CA GLY A 76 7.15 -23.62 -1.92
C GLY A 76 6.06 -24.65 -2.15
N GLU A 77 5.45 -25.19 -1.09
CA GLU A 77 4.40 -26.23 -1.19
C GLU A 77 3.06 -25.70 -1.71
N PHE A 78 2.88 -24.38 -1.66
CA PHE A 78 1.65 -23.67 -2.02
C PHE A 78 1.92 -22.58 -3.06
N LYS A 79 0.93 -22.36 -3.91
CA LYS A 79 0.95 -21.35 -4.96
C LYS A 79 -0.32 -20.52 -4.90
N VAL A 80 -0.16 -19.21 -5.01
CA VAL A 80 -1.26 -18.26 -5.00
C VAL A 80 -1.42 -17.70 -6.39
N TYR A 81 -2.64 -17.83 -6.91
CA TYR A 81 -3.02 -17.35 -8.22
C TYR A 81 -4.01 -16.21 -8.08
N LYS A 82 -3.89 -15.20 -8.95
CA LYS A 82 -4.82 -14.09 -9.06
C LYS A 82 -5.43 -14.10 -10.46
N ASN A 83 -6.75 -13.95 -10.53
CA ASN A 83 -7.45 -13.55 -11.75
C ASN A 83 -7.95 -12.11 -11.60
N GLU A 84 -8.74 -11.62 -12.56
CA GLU A 84 -9.23 -10.24 -12.54
C GLU A 84 -9.97 -9.84 -11.26
N LYS A 85 -10.58 -10.80 -10.54
CA LYS A 85 -11.52 -10.52 -9.44
C LYS A 85 -11.15 -11.17 -8.11
N SER A 86 -10.26 -12.15 -8.10
CA SER A 86 -10.06 -12.99 -6.92
C SER A 86 -8.71 -13.69 -6.90
N PHE A 87 -8.36 -14.16 -5.71
CA PHE A 87 -7.22 -15.02 -5.46
C PHE A 87 -7.68 -16.46 -5.18
N SER A 88 -6.79 -17.41 -5.46
CA SER A 88 -6.91 -18.80 -5.05
C SER A 88 -5.58 -19.34 -4.58
N VAL A 89 -5.63 -20.27 -3.63
CA VAL A 89 -4.45 -20.94 -3.07
C VAL A 89 -4.52 -22.41 -3.44
N LYS A 90 -3.48 -22.92 -4.09
CA LYS A 90 -3.39 -24.32 -4.53
C LYS A 90 -2.11 -24.95 -3.99
N SER A 91 -2.15 -26.23 -3.62
CA SER A 91 -0.94 -27.00 -3.36
C SER A 91 -0.20 -27.32 -4.65
N ASN A 92 1.06 -27.78 -4.55
CA ASN A 92 1.81 -28.31 -5.70
C ASN A 92 1.17 -29.52 -6.37
N SER A 93 0.32 -30.27 -5.66
CA SER A 93 -0.47 -31.36 -6.27
C SER A 93 -1.69 -30.87 -7.07
N GLY A 94 -1.92 -29.56 -7.13
CA GLY A 94 -3.05 -28.94 -7.80
C GLY A 94 -4.34 -28.90 -6.97
N LYS A 95 -4.32 -29.39 -5.72
CA LYS A 95 -5.48 -29.30 -4.82
C LYS A 95 -5.72 -27.84 -4.45
N THR A 96 -6.91 -27.33 -4.75
CA THR A 96 -7.34 -26.00 -4.29
C THR A 96 -7.66 -26.06 -2.79
N LEU A 97 -7.03 -25.19 -2.02
CA LEU A 97 -7.23 -25.05 -0.57
C LEU A 97 -8.18 -23.90 -0.26
N HIS A 98 -8.01 -22.78 -0.95
CA HIS A 98 -8.85 -21.58 -0.85
C HIS A 98 -9.15 -21.05 -2.24
N LYS A 99 -10.35 -20.51 -2.44
CA LYS A 99 -10.83 -19.97 -3.72
C LYS A 99 -11.66 -18.71 -3.49
N ASN A 100 -11.85 -17.93 -4.55
CA ASN A 100 -12.70 -16.73 -4.55
C ASN A 100 -12.33 -15.70 -3.46
N LEU A 101 -11.06 -15.66 -3.04
CA LEU A 101 -10.62 -14.70 -2.04
C LEU A 101 -10.61 -13.30 -2.67
N LYS A 102 -11.24 -12.32 -2.04
CA LYS A 102 -11.19 -10.91 -2.46
C LYS A 102 -9.80 -10.30 -2.25
N TYR A 103 -9.13 -10.71 -1.18
CA TYR A 103 -7.80 -10.22 -0.79
C TYR A 103 -6.88 -11.36 -0.34
N PHE A 104 -5.58 -11.21 -0.62
CA PHE A 104 -4.52 -12.07 -0.11
C PHE A 104 -3.22 -11.27 0.02
N GLY A 105 -2.71 -11.11 1.24
CA GLY A 105 -1.50 -10.36 1.53
C GLY A 105 -0.70 -10.94 2.69
N ASN A 106 0.62 -10.71 2.70
CA ASN A 106 1.47 -11.17 3.79
C ASN A 106 1.24 -10.34 5.06
N ALA A 107 1.10 -11.01 6.20
CA ALA A 107 0.97 -10.41 7.52
C ALA A 107 1.97 -11.07 8.48
N LEU A 108 3.24 -10.66 8.38
CA LEU A 108 4.36 -11.26 9.10
C LEU A 108 4.48 -12.77 8.82
N ARG A 109 4.21 -13.62 9.82
CA ARG A 109 4.24 -15.09 9.71
C ARG A 109 2.95 -15.69 9.15
N TYR A 110 1.96 -14.86 8.87
CA TYR A 110 0.64 -15.26 8.40
C TYR A 110 0.35 -14.64 7.04
N TRP A 111 -0.78 -15.03 6.48
CA TRP A 111 -1.39 -14.42 5.32
C TRP A 111 -2.75 -13.88 5.73
N GLN A 112 -2.92 -12.56 5.61
CA GLN A 112 -4.20 -11.91 5.81
C GLN A 112 -5.03 -12.06 4.54
N VAL A 113 -6.27 -12.53 4.69
CA VAL A 113 -7.16 -12.81 3.57
C VAL A 113 -8.54 -12.25 3.83
N ILE A 114 -9.26 -11.93 2.75
CA ILE A 114 -10.70 -11.65 2.76
C ILE A 114 -11.35 -12.64 1.82
N ASP A 115 -12.37 -13.38 2.28
CA ASP A 115 -13.08 -14.35 1.44
C ASP A 115 -14.19 -13.72 0.58
N GLU A 116 -15.00 -14.58 -0.05
CA GLU A 116 -16.13 -14.16 -0.89
C GLU A 116 -17.28 -13.51 -0.09
N ASN A 117 -17.38 -13.80 1.21
CA ASN A 117 -18.38 -13.25 2.14
C ASN A 117 -17.89 -11.97 2.84
N ASN A 118 -16.71 -11.46 2.48
CA ASN A 118 -16.04 -10.34 3.13
C ASN A 118 -15.57 -10.63 4.57
N GLU A 119 -15.42 -11.89 4.94
CA GLU A 119 -14.85 -12.26 6.23
C GLU A 119 -13.31 -12.21 6.17
N MET A 120 -12.71 -11.45 7.10
CA MET A 120 -11.26 -11.33 7.22
C MET A 120 -10.73 -12.33 8.24
N PHE A 121 -9.73 -13.12 7.84
CA PHE A 121 -9.04 -14.06 8.70
C PHE A 121 -7.57 -14.23 8.29
N TYR A 122 -6.84 -15.04 9.04
CA TYR A 122 -5.42 -15.27 8.84
C TYR A 122 -5.13 -16.74 8.55
N LEU A 123 -4.21 -16.98 7.61
CA LEU A 123 -3.69 -18.31 7.30
C LEU A 123 -2.25 -18.44 7.80
N ASN A 124 -1.92 -19.57 8.40
CA ASN A 124 -0.53 -19.89 8.78
C ASN A 124 0.32 -20.37 7.57
N ASP A 125 1.55 -20.77 7.84
CA ASP A 125 2.51 -21.32 6.87
C ASP A 125 2.01 -22.57 6.12
N LYS A 126 1.03 -23.29 6.69
CA LYS A 126 0.37 -24.46 6.10
C LYS A 126 -0.95 -24.13 5.42
N MET A 127 -1.25 -22.84 5.19
CA MET A 127 -2.48 -22.34 4.60
C MET A 127 -3.75 -22.77 5.35
N LYS A 128 -3.64 -22.96 6.67
CA LYS A 128 -4.79 -23.22 7.54
C LYS A 128 -5.14 -21.96 8.31
N GLU A 129 -6.44 -21.75 8.51
CA GLU A 129 -6.93 -20.67 9.36
C GLU A 129 -6.31 -20.75 10.75
N SER A 130 -5.90 -19.60 11.28
CA SER A 130 -5.25 -19.48 12.56
C SER A 130 -5.58 -18.13 13.17
N ASN A 131 -5.61 -18.09 14.50
CA ASN A 131 -5.55 -16.82 15.22
C ASN A 131 -4.12 -16.29 15.19
N ILE A 132 -3.99 -14.97 15.28
CA ILE A 132 -2.71 -14.31 15.54
C ILE A 132 -2.45 -14.48 17.03
N GLU A 133 -1.48 -15.33 17.38
CA GLU A 133 -0.93 -15.32 18.74
C GLU A 133 0.09 -14.17 18.86
N ASP A 134 0.45 -13.73 20.07
CA ASP A 134 1.44 -12.66 20.26
C ASP A 134 2.77 -13.02 19.58
N ASN A 135 2.98 -12.44 18.40
CA ASN A 135 4.12 -12.74 17.55
C ASN A 135 5.24 -11.75 17.85
N PHE A 136 5.93 -11.95 18.96
CA PHE A 136 7.20 -11.28 19.16
C PHE A 136 8.22 -11.84 18.17
N LEU A 137 8.46 -11.10 17.09
CA LEU A 137 9.66 -11.25 16.28
C LEU A 137 10.78 -10.57 17.07
N GLY A 138 11.71 -11.38 17.58
CA GLY A 138 12.93 -10.84 18.17
C GLY A 138 13.68 -10.04 17.11
N LEU A 139 13.62 -8.72 17.23
CA LEU A 139 14.40 -7.80 16.41
C LEU A 139 15.85 -7.92 16.86
N CYS A 140 16.66 -8.61 16.04
CA CYS A 140 18.08 -8.72 16.25
C CYS A 140 18.80 -7.91 15.17
N GLY A 141 19.49 -6.85 15.58
CA GLY A 141 20.28 -6.05 14.66
C GLY A 141 20.67 -4.71 15.26
N THR A 142 21.73 -4.17 14.69
CA THR A 142 22.11 -2.78 14.84
C THR A 142 21.20 -1.97 13.92
N VAL A 143 20.26 -1.22 14.47
CA VAL A 143 19.33 -0.37 13.71
C VAL A 143 19.78 1.10 13.78
N PRO A 144 19.48 1.94 12.77
CA PRO A 144 19.77 3.37 12.84
C PRO A 144 18.88 4.07 13.86
N HIS A 145 19.45 5.04 14.60
CA HIS A 145 18.70 5.86 15.54
C HIS A 145 19.07 7.32 15.28
N TYR A 146 18.08 8.18 15.16
CA TYR A 146 18.33 9.62 15.08
C TYR A 146 17.28 10.39 15.85
N THR A 147 17.63 11.61 16.21
CA THR A 147 16.74 12.56 16.86
C THR A 147 16.43 13.69 15.90
N LEU A 148 15.15 13.92 15.65
CA LEU A 148 14.67 15.11 14.95
C LEU A 148 14.30 16.19 15.96
N LYS A 149 14.74 17.44 15.72
CA LYS A 149 14.45 18.59 16.58
C LYS A 149 14.09 19.82 15.77
N VAL A 150 13.14 20.58 16.27
CA VAL A 150 12.79 21.90 15.74
C VAL A 150 13.55 22.98 16.52
N HIS A 151 14.31 23.80 15.82
CA HIS A 151 14.88 25.03 16.36
C HIS A 151 14.09 26.24 15.84
N SER A 152 13.46 26.98 16.76
CA SER A 152 12.62 28.14 16.44
C SER A 152 13.41 29.43 16.55
N THR A 153 13.50 30.19 15.47
CA THR A 153 14.09 31.55 15.45
C THR A 153 13.00 32.61 15.42
N GLN A 154 13.36 33.89 15.27
CA GLN A 154 12.37 34.95 15.09
C GLN A 154 11.63 34.86 13.74
N LYS A 155 12.26 34.29 12.70
CA LYS A 155 11.72 34.31 11.33
C LYS A 155 11.31 32.94 10.81
N GLU A 156 11.91 31.88 11.35
CA GLU A 156 11.92 30.57 10.74
C GLU A 156 11.89 29.47 11.80
N PHE A 157 11.45 28.29 11.39
CA PHE A 157 11.68 27.03 12.06
C PHE A 157 12.73 26.24 11.27
N ILE A 158 13.72 25.70 11.96
CA ILE A 158 14.82 24.93 11.38
C ILE A 158 14.69 23.50 11.91
N VAL A 159 14.51 22.54 11.02
CA VAL A 159 14.40 21.11 11.37
C VAL A 159 15.78 20.49 11.26
N MET A 160 16.27 19.96 12.37
CA MET A 160 17.57 19.33 12.51
C MET A 160 17.42 17.82 12.72
N GLU A 161 18.33 17.04 12.15
CA GLU A 161 18.46 15.59 12.34
C GLU A 161 19.81 15.28 12.94
N ASP A 162 19.83 14.55 14.05
CA ASP A 162 21.03 14.17 14.79
C ASP A 162 21.13 12.64 14.79
N GLU A 163 22.07 12.06 14.02
CA GLU A 163 22.35 10.62 14.04
C GLU A 163 22.95 10.27 15.40
N THR A 164 22.31 9.37 16.14
CA THR A 164 22.68 9.03 17.53
C THR A 164 23.27 7.65 17.70
N PHE A 165 23.24 6.82 16.64
CA PHE A 165 23.71 5.44 16.72
C PHE A 165 25.14 5.28 16.19
N TYR A 166 25.44 5.86 15.03
CA TYR A 166 26.75 5.73 14.37
C TYR A 166 27.69 6.93 14.56
N ASP A 167 27.39 7.82 15.51
CA ASP A 167 28.08 9.11 15.63
C ASP A 167 29.42 9.08 16.41
N TYR A 168 29.82 7.90 16.93
CA TYR A 168 31.03 7.69 17.72
C TYR A 168 31.22 8.71 18.88
N GLY A 169 30.12 9.10 19.53
CA GLY A 169 30.11 10.06 20.63
C GLY A 169 29.88 11.49 20.14
N ASN A 170 28.86 11.69 19.31
CA ASN A 170 28.43 12.97 18.72
C ASN A 170 29.54 13.67 17.91
N GLN A 171 30.39 12.90 17.21
CA GLN A 171 31.40 13.47 16.32
C GLN A 171 30.81 13.95 15.00
N ILE A 172 29.64 13.41 14.63
CA ILE A 172 28.87 13.85 13.47
C ILE A 172 27.93 14.97 13.96
N PRO A 173 28.04 16.20 13.43
CA PRO A 173 27.13 17.27 13.81
C PRO A 173 25.74 17.03 13.23
N ALA A 174 24.71 17.47 13.95
CA ALA A 174 23.34 17.45 13.45
C ALA A 174 23.21 18.19 12.11
N GLU A 175 22.48 17.60 11.17
CA GLU A 175 22.26 18.11 9.83
C GLU A 175 20.95 18.92 9.77
N GLU A 176 20.97 20.02 9.03
CA GLU A 176 19.76 20.78 8.72
C GLU A 176 19.00 20.07 7.58
N LYS A 177 17.74 19.68 7.85
CA LYS A 177 16.87 19.01 6.87
C LYS A 177 15.99 20.01 6.14
N PHE A 178 15.34 20.90 6.89
CA PHE A 178 14.36 21.84 6.35
C PHE A 178 14.42 23.19 7.07
N ILE A 179 14.20 24.26 6.31
CA ILE A 179 13.88 25.58 6.85
C ILE A 179 12.44 25.94 6.43
N ILE A 180 11.63 26.35 7.40
CA ILE A 180 10.23 26.71 7.22
C ILE A 180 10.02 28.14 7.70
N SER A 181 9.56 29.03 6.83
CA SER A 181 9.26 30.42 7.24
C SER A 181 8.09 30.46 8.21
N LYS A 182 8.14 31.34 9.22
CA LYS A 182 7.00 31.64 10.10
C LYS A 182 5.83 32.35 9.39
N ASN A 183 6.04 32.79 8.14
CA ASN A 183 4.94 33.22 7.27
C ASN A 183 4.18 32.03 6.66
N ASP A 184 4.82 30.87 6.59
CA ASP A 184 4.27 29.66 6.02
C ASP A 184 3.62 28.77 7.07
N ALA A 185 4.13 28.79 8.31
CA ALA A 185 3.61 28.04 9.45
C ALA A 185 3.61 28.88 10.73
N GLU A 186 2.61 28.66 11.58
CA GLU A 186 2.52 29.25 12.93
C GLU A 186 3.20 28.36 13.97
N GLU A 187 3.11 27.04 13.78
CA GLU A 187 3.69 25.99 14.63
C GLU A 187 4.12 24.83 13.72
N ILE A 188 5.17 24.10 14.11
CA ILE A 188 5.55 22.84 13.45
C ILE A 188 5.84 21.76 14.50
N TYR A 189 5.56 20.50 14.16
CA TYR A 189 5.75 19.35 15.03
C TYR A 189 5.96 18.09 14.19
N PHE A 190 6.48 17.05 14.81
CA PHE A 190 6.59 15.73 14.21
C PHE A 190 5.33 14.91 14.48
N ILE A 191 5.32 13.67 13.98
CA ILE A 191 4.21 12.73 14.09
C ILE A 191 3.73 12.48 15.53
N ASN A 192 4.59 12.63 16.53
CA ASN A 192 4.23 12.50 17.94
C ASN A 192 3.57 13.76 18.55
N GLY A 193 3.29 14.79 17.73
CA GLY A 193 2.73 16.07 18.16
C GLY A 193 3.70 16.96 18.94
N LYS A 194 5.02 16.68 18.88
CA LYS A 194 6.06 17.44 19.59
C LYS A 194 7.08 18.02 18.62
N GLU A 195 7.85 19.00 19.10
CA GLU A 195 8.99 19.60 18.41
C GLU A 195 10.27 18.73 18.44
N GLU A 196 10.19 17.53 19.03
CA GLU A 196 11.28 16.56 19.10
C GLU A 196 10.75 15.14 18.89
N PHE A 197 11.41 14.34 18.07
CA PHE A 197 11.08 12.94 17.79
C PHE A 197 12.33 12.07 17.77
N ASN A 198 12.30 10.97 18.53
CA ASN A 198 13.37 9.98 18.54
C ASN A 198 12.96 8.82 17.64
N TYR A 199 13.70 8.64 16.55
CA TYR A 199 13.53 7.50 15.66
C TYR A 199 14.41 6.34 16.09
N ASP A 200 13.84 5.14 16.00
CA ASP A 200 14.50 3.86 16.13
C ASP A 200 14.19 3.08 14.86
N GLY A 201 15.17 2.41 14.24
CA GLY A 201 14.96 1.68 12.99
C GLY A 201 13.98 0.50 13.05
N ASN A 202 13.47 0.16 14.24
CA ASN A 202 12.35 -0.76 14.42
C ASN A 202 10.98 -0.06 14.38
N TYR A 203 10.94 1.27 14.21
CA TYR A 203 9.71 2.03 14.07
C TYR A 203 8.89 1.48 12.89
N GLY A 204 7.61 1.19 13.15
CA GLY A 204 6.71 0.62 12.15
C GLY A 204 7.00 -0.83 11.77
N PHE A 205 7.91 -1.54 12.46
CA PHE A 205 8.31 -2.91 12.09
C PHE A 205 7.13 -3.91 11.99
N THR A 206 6.07 -3.70 12.75
CA THR A 206 4.88 -4.57 12.72
C THR A 206 3.94 -4.31 11.55
N GLY A 207 4.25 -3.34 10.67
CA GLY A 207 3.49 -3.11 9.46
C GLY A 207 3.71 -1.74 8.84
N VAL A 208 2.61 -1.00 8.75
CA VAL A 208 2.49 0.20 7.95
C VAL A 208 2.68 1.40 8.88
N GLY A 209 3.60 2.30 8.53
CA GLY A 209 3.89 3.48 9.33
C GLY A 209 4.13 4.70 8.47
N ALA A 210 3.62 5.84 8.93
CA ALA A 210 3.94 7.16 8.45
C ALA A 210 5.45 7.38 8.51
N GLN A 211 6.00 8.10 7.54
CA GLN A 211 7.43 8.39 7.52
C GLN A 211 7.82 9.17 8.80
N PRO A 212 8.89 8.76 9.49
CA PRO A 212 9.29 9.33 10.77
C PRO A 212 9.74 10.79 10.68
N ASP A 213 10.21 11.22 9.51
CA ASP A 213 10.67 12.58 9.21
C ASP A 213 9.56 13.52 8.71
N LEU A 214 8.30 13.07 8.73
CA LEU A 214 7.17 13.94 8.41
C LEU A 214 7.09 15.12 9.39
N VAL A 215 7.17 16.31 8.82
CA VAL A 215 6.92 17.56 9.54
C VAL A 215 5.49 17.98 9.29
N ILE A 216 4.73 18.15 10.36
CA ILE A 216 3.37 18.67 10.33
C ILE A 216 3.43 20.13 10.74
N TYR A 217 2.73 20.99 10.02
CA TYR A 217 2.66 22.41 10.31
C TYR A 217 1.22 22.85 10.55
N LYS A 218 1.05 23.88 11.38
CA LYS A 218 -0.22 24.55 11.61
C LYS A 218 -0.24 25.91 10.94
N LYS A 219 -1.34 26.25 10.29
CA LYS A 219 -1.56 27.56 9.66
C LYS A 219 -3.04 27.92 9.68
N GLY A 220 -3.40 29.08 10.24
CA GLY A 220 -4.78 29.55 10.26
C GLY A 220 -5.72 28.56 10.95
N GLY A 221 -5.27 27.90 12.00
CA GLY A 221 -6.04 26.89 12.73
C GLY A 221 -6.22 25.55 12.01
N LYS A 222 -5.60 25.34 10.85
CA LYS A 222 -5.60 24.07 10.11
C LYS A 222 -4.21 23.45 10.09
N PHE A 223 -4.15 22.19 9.70
CA PHE A 223 -2.96 21.35 9.71
C PHE A 223 -2.52 21.05 8.28
N GLY A 224 -1.22 21.02 8.01
CA GLY A 224 -0.67 20.61 6.72
C GLY A 224 0.57 19.75 6.92
N ILE A 225 0.94 19.00 5.88
CA ILE A 225 2.14 18.16 5.89
C ILE A 225 3.19 18.85 5.04
N TRP A 226 4.36 19.09 5.62
CA TRP A 226 5.48 19.70 4.92
C TRP A 226 5.93 18.77 3.80
N GLN A 227 6.24 19.36 2.64
CA GLN A 227 6.57 18.65 1.39
C GLN A 227 5.42 17.86 0.73
N ASP A 228 4.20 17.89 1.26
CA ASP A 228 3.04 17.43 0.49
C ASP A 228 2.83 18.36 -0.71
N GLU A 229 3.01 17.82 -1.92
CA GLU A 229 2.90 18.56 -3.18
C GLU A 229 1.54 19.24 -3.33
N THR A 230 0.49 18.65 -2.78
CA THR A 230 -0.87 19.19 -2.86
C THR A 230 -1.07 20.41 -1.97
N LYS A 231 -0.18 20.61 -0.99
CA LYS A 231 -0.30 21.63 0.07
C LYS A 231 -1.69 21.65 0.72
N THR A 232 -2.29 20.46 0.83
CA THR A 232 -3.64 20.32 1.37
C THR A 232 -3.62 20.67 2.85
N LEU A 233 -4.56 21.53 3.26
CA LEU A 233 -4.84 21.77 4.67
C LEU A 233 -6.00 20.87 5.14
N TYR A 234 -5.83 20.34 6.34
CA TYR A 234 -6.70 19.40 7.05
C TYR A 234 -7.25 20.07 8.31
N ASP A 235 -8.43 19.63 8.73
CA ASP A 235 -9.10 20.17 9.91
C ASP A 235 -8.48 19.59 11.19
N GLU A 236 -8.14 18.30 11.17
CA GLU A 236 -7.47 17.59 12.27
C GLU A 236 -6.45 16.59 11.69
N ILE A 237 -5.37 16.36 12.43
CA ILE A 237 -4.40 15.30 12.19
C ILE A 237 -4.20 14.55 13.51
N GLU A 238 -4.29 13.23 13.46
CA GLU A 238 -4.09 12.33 14.59
C GLU A 238 -3.06 11.27 14.25
N PHE A 239 -2.19 10.97 15.21
CA PHE A 239 -1.18 9.92 15.06
C PHE A 239 -1.58 8.71 15.91
N GLU A 240 -1.85 7.60 15.24
CA GLU A 240 -2.40 6.38 15.83
C GLU A 240 -1.69 5.16 15.22
N ASP A 241 -1.13 4.28 16.06
CA ASP A 241 -0.44 3.06 15.64
C ASP A 241 0.55 3.27 14.49
N SER A 242 1.47 4.22 14.66
CA SER A 242 2.46 4.62 13.65
C SER A 242 1.90 5.23 12.38
N ASN A 243 0.59 5.46 12.25
CA ASN A 243 -0.06 6.02 11.07
C ASN A 243 -0.61 7.42 11.31
N LEU A 244 -0.73 8.20 10.23
CA LEU A 244 -1.23 9.58 10.29
C LEU A 244 -2.65 9.65 9.75
N LYS A 245 -3.64 9.65 10.65
CA LYS A 245 -5.06 9.81 10.33
C LYS A 245 -5.36 11.28 10.08
N LEU A 246 -6.03 11.56 8.95
CA LEU A 246 -6.35 12.89 8.47
C LEU A 246 -7.85 13.11 8.46
N LYS A 247 -8.29 14.29 8.88
CA LYS A 247 -9.69 14.71 8.79
C LYS A 247 -9.84 15.96 7.94
N LYS A 248 -10.80 15.94 7.02
CA LYS A 248 -11.17 17.09 6.21
C LYS A 248 -12.64 17.07 5.85
N ASP A 249 -13.33 18.18 6.10
CA ASP A 249 -14.75 18.36 5.80
C ASP A 249 -15.61 17.22 6.39
N GLY A 250 -15.27 16.79 7.61
CA GLY A 250 -15.93 15.70 8.33
C GLY A 250 -15.66 14.29 7.80
N LYS A 251 -14.74 14.12 6.85
CA LYS A 251 -14.32 12.83 6.30
C LYS A 251 -12.92 12.46 6.77
N LEU A 252 -12.64 11.16 6.79
CA LEU A 252 -11.40 10.56 7.28
C LEU A 252 -10.65 9.81 6.19
N GLY A 253 -9.34 9.69 6.40
CA GLY A 253 -8.40 8.89 5.61
C GLY A 253 -7.04 8.78 6.33
N PHE A 254 -6.11 8.03 5.75
CA PHE A 254 -4.73 7.92 6.23
C PHE A 254 -3.77 8.48 5.19
N TYR A 255 -2.85 9.34 5.64
CA TYR A 255 -1.84 9.92 4.76
C TYR A 255 -1.02 8.83 4.07
N GLY A 256 -0.80 8.98 2.76
CA GLY A 256 -0.03 8.03 1.95
C GLY A 256 -0.76 6.73 1.57
N TYR A 257 -1.88 6.39 2.21
CA TYR A 257 -2.57 5.10 1.99
C TYR A 257 -3.96 5.26 1.38
N THR A 258 -4.75 6.22 1.85
CA THR A 258 -6.15 6.34 1.43
C THR A 258 -6.58 7.76 1.13
N LYS A 259 -7.58 7.88 0.26
CA LYS A 259 -8.27 9.15 0.02
C LYS A 259 -9.10 9.53 1.25
N ILE A 260 -9.24 10.83 1.51
CA ILE A 260 -10.12 11.34 2.57
C ILE A 260 -11.57 11.32 2.09
N LYS A 261 -12.25 10.19 2.31
CA LYS A 261 -13.63 9.98 1.85
C LYS A 261 -14.51 9.17 2.81
N TYR A 262 -13.94 8.61 3.87
CA TYR A 262 -14.67 7.73 4.77
C TYR A 262 -15.37 8.53 5.86
N ALA A 263 -16.51 8.01 6.33
CA ALA A 263 -17.15 8.51 7.55
C ALA A 263 -16.42 7.97 8.79
N ASP A 264 -15.89 6.74 8.71
CA ASP A 264 -15.04 6.14 9.73
C ASP A 264 -13.96 5.26 9.09
N ILE A 265 -12.77 5.23 9.70
CA ILE A 265 -11.67 4.35 9.32
C ILE A 265 -10.87 3.96 10.57
N GLN A 266 -10.81 2.66 10.82
CA GLN A 266 -10.08 2.08 11.94
C GLN A 266 -8.58 1.97 11.60
N PRO A 267 -7.68 1.86 12.60
CA PRO A 267 -6.27 1.62 12.35
C PRO A 267 -6.01 0.43 11.42
N PHE A 268 -4.91 0.50 10.68
CA PHE A 268 -4.46 -0.63 9.88
C PHE A 268 -3.98 -1.75 10.79
N ILE A 269 -4.59 -2.93 10.65
CA ILE A 269 -4.08 -4.17 11.22
C ILE A 269 -3.39 -4.90 10.09
N PHE A 270 -2.05 -4.86 10.09
CA PHE A 270 -1.20 -5.23 8.96
C PHE A 270 -1.56 -4.43 7.71
N ASN A 271 -2.23 -5.06 6.73
CA ASN A 271 -2.48 -4.45 5.42
C ASN A 271 -3.90 -3.90 5.26
N LEU A 272 -4.80 -4.16 6.22
CA LEU A 272 -6.21 -3.82 6.09
C LEU A 272 -6.67 -2.91 7.23
N ALA A 273 -7.47 -1.91 6.87
CA ALA A 273 -8.22 -1.08 7.80
C ALA A 273 -9.72 -1.28 7.55
N SER A 274 -10.51 -1.40 8.62
CA SER A 274 -11.97 -1.42 8.50
C SER A 274 -12.48 -0.01 8.19
N ILE A 275 -13.43 0.09 7.26
CA ILE A 275 -13.99 1.37 6.80
C ILE A 275 -15.49 1.41 6.92
N LYS A 276 -16.01 2.62 7.11
CA LYS A 276 -17.40 2.98 6.86
C LYS A 276 -17.47 4.20 5.96
N THR A 277 -18.18 4.06 4.86
CA THR A 277 -18.40 5.13 3.87
C THR A 277 -19.51 6.09 4.32
N THR A 278 -19.59 7.26 3.71
CA THR A 278 -20.61 8.27 4.03
C THR A 278 -22.04 7.84 3.68
N ASP A 279 -22.22 6.88 2.75
CA ASP A 279 -23.52 6.25 2.44
C ASP A 279 -23.82 5.04 3.33
N GLY A 280 -22.94 4.72 4.29
CA GLY A 280 -23.16 3.70 5.31
C GLY A 280 -22.65 2.31 4.99
N LYS A 281 -22.03 2.08 3.82
CA LYS A 281 -21.41 0.78 3.49
C LYS A 281 -20.17 0.54 4.34
N THR A 282 -20.00 -0.70 4.76
CA THR A 282 -18.87 -1.20 5.54
C THR A 282 -18.01 -2.15 4.72
N GLY A 283 -16.77 -2.34 5.16
CA GLY A 283 -15.82 -3.24 4.53
C GLY A 283 -14.39 -2.92 4.94
N TYR A 284 -13.45 -3.24 4.06
CA TYR A 284 -12.02 -3.02 4.28
C TYR A 284 -11.40 -2.18 3.18
N VAL A 285 -10.33 -1.47 3.53
CA VAL A 285 -9.42 -0.84 2.57
C VAL A 285 -8.01 -1.37 2.79
N ASP A 286 -7.28 -1.66 1.71
CA ASP A 286 -5.87 -2.03 1.81
C ASP A 286 -4.93 -0.82 1.79
N VAL A 287 -3.64 -1.07 2.06
CA VAL A 287 -2.55 -0.06 2.02
C VAL A 287 -2.33 0.58 0.65
N HIS A 288 -2.95 0.07 -0.40
CA HIS A 288 -2.93 0.66 -1.73
C HIS A 288 -4.21 1.42 -2.06
N GLY A 289 -5.15 1.51 -1.10
CA GLY A 289 -6.41 2.21 -1.24
C GLY A 289 -7.49 1.42 -1.99
N ASN A 290 -7.30 0.11 -2.23
CA ASN A 290 -8.36 -0.73 -2.82
C ASN A 290 -9.40 -1.08 -1.75
N GLU A 291 -10.68 -1.02 -2.14
CA GLU A 291 -11.81 -1.22 -1.23
C GLU A 291 -12.47 -2.59 -1.45
N TYR A 292 -12.86 -3.22 -0.35
CA TYR A 292 -13.50 -4.55 -0.29
C TYR A 292 -14.76 -4.46 0.57
N PHE A 293 -15.91 -4.24 -0.07
CA PHE A 293 -17.19 -4.04 0.62
C PHE A 293 -17.93 -5.36 0.91
N ASP A 294 -18.75 -5.31 1.97
CA ASP A 294 -19.70 -6.37 2.38
C ASP A 294 -20.82 -6.56 1.35
#